data_AF-A0A3R7A8Y3-F1
#
_entry.id   AF-A0A3R7A8Y3-F1
#
_cell.length_a   1.000
_cell.length_b   1.000
_cell.length_c   1.000
_cell.angle_alpha   90.00
_cell.angle_beta   90.00
_cell.angle_gamma   90.00
#
_symmetry.space_group_name_H-M   'P 1'
#
loop_
_entity.id
_entity.type
_entity.pdbx_description
1 polymer ?
#
loop_
_entity_poly.entity_id
_entity_poly.type
_entity_poly.pdbx_seq_one_letter_code
_entity_poly.pdbx_strand_id
1 'polypeptide(L)' 'IDRNAFKELCNLHGVCYVCTAGEGGEFETLVINCPLFNERIRILQSHTEWDDKTQSGQFIVDDAVLVVK' A
#
# COMPACT_ATOMS: atom_id res chain seq x y z
N ILE A 1 -3.25 -4.73 -1.91
CA ILE A 1 -3.24 -4.73 -3.39
C ILE A 1 -3.89 -6.01 -3.88
N ASP A 2 -4.99 -5.91 -4.61
CA ASP A 2 -5.65 -7.04 -5.27
C ASP A 2 -5.42 -7.00 -6.80
N ARG A 3 -6.05 -7.93 -7.54
CA ARG A 3 -5.89 -8.02 -9.00
C ARG A 3 -6.44 -6.80 -9.75
N ASN A 4 -7.47 -6.14 -9.22
CA ASN A 4 -8.06 -4.97 -9.87
C ASN A 4 -7.14 -3.77 -9.70
N ALA A 5 -6.66 -3.53 -8.47
CA ALA A 5 -5.67 -2.49 -8.20
C ALA A 5 -4.40 -2.67 -9.03
N PHE A 6 -3.91 -3.91 -9.17
CA PHE A 6 -2.76 -4.20 -10.04
C PHE A 6 -3.03 -3.86 -11.51
N LYS A 7 -4.22 -4.19 -12.03
CA LYS A 7 -4.60 -3.83 -13.41
C LYS A 7 -4.65 -2.32 -13.61
N GLU A 8 -5.11 -1.57 -12.61
CA GLU A 8 -5.09 -0.11 -12.64
C GLU A 8 -3.66 0.45 -12.65
N LEU A 9 -2.73 -0.12 -11.86
CA LEU A 9 -1.32 0.23 -11.94
C LEU A 9 -0.72 -0.06 -13.33
N CYS A 10 -1.05 -1.18 -13.96
CA CYS A 10 -0.64 -1.46 -15.34
C CYS A 10 -1.17 -0.41 -16.34
N ASN A 11 -2.40 0.06 -16.16
CA ASN A 11 -2.95 1.11 -17.00
C ASN A 11 -2.24 2.45 -16.75
N LEU A 12 -1.96 2.80 -15.49
CA LEU A 12 -1.19 4.00 -15.14
C LEU A 12 0.22 3.97 -15.73
N HIS A 13 0.87 2.80 -15.76
CA HIS A 13 2.16 2.65 -16.42
C HIS A 13 2.09 3.05 -17.90
N GLY A 14 1.00 2.70 -18.60
CA GLY A 14 0.79 3.12 -19.99
C GLY A 14 0.50 4.61 -20.18
N VAL A 15 0.11 5.34 -19.13
CA VAL A 15 -0.25 6.77 -19.18
C VAL A 15 0.89 7.67 -18.72
N CYS A 16 1.51 7.34 -17.59
CA CYS A 16 2.52 8.17 -16.92
C CYS A 16 3.78 7.39 -16.50
N TYR A 17 3.95 6.16 -16.98
CA TYR A 17 5.14 5.34 -16.76
C TYR A 17 5.46 4.97 -15.30
N VAL A 18 4.47 5.02 -14.41
CA VAL A 18 4.62 4.50 -13.04
C VAL A 18 5.11 3.04 -13.07
N CYS A 19 6.18 2.73 -12.34
CA CYS A 19 6.65 1.37 -12.13
C CYS A 19 5.59 0.55 -11.38
N THR A 20 5.06 -0.48 -12.03
CA THR A 20 4.01 -1.34 -11.45
C THR A 20 4.43 -2.06 -10.16
N ALA A 21 5.74 -2.20 -9.92
CA ALA A 21 6.29 -2.78 -8.69
C ALA A 21 6.67 -1.74 -7.63
N GLY A 22 6.57 -0.43 -7.94
CA GLY A 22 6.92 0.66 -7.03
C GLY A 22 8.42 0.92 -6.89
N GLU A 23 9.25 0.39 -7.78
CA GLU A 23 10.70 0.64 -7.77
C GLU A 23 11.01 2.13 -7.91
N GLY A 24 12.20 2.55 -7.45
CA GLY A 24 12.55 3.97 -7.41
C GLY A 24 11.85 4.75 -6.30
N GLY A 25 11.10 4.08 -5.42
CA GLY A 25 10.38 4.69 -4.30
C GLY A 25 9.07 5.35 -4.73
N GLU A 26 8.46 4.89 -5.82
CA GLU A 26 7.21 5.49 -6.32
C GLU A 26 6.02 5.23 -5.41
N PHE A 27 6.00 4.07 -4.74
CA PHE A 27 5.08 3.80 -3.64
C PHE A 27 5.64 2.73 -2.70
N GLU A 28 5.17 2.77 -1.46
CA GLU A 28 5.53 1.83 -0.42
C GLU A 28 4.35 0.92 -0.08
N THR A 29 4.61 -0.25 0.50
CA THR A 29 3.56 -1.21 0.88
C THR A 29 3.79 -1.83 2.25
N LEU A 30 2.70 -2.25 2.89
CA LEU A 30 2.71 -3.02 4.14
C LEU A 30 2.00 -4.37 3.92
N VAL A 31 2.71 -5.48 4.15
CA VAL A 31 2.14 -6.83 4.05
C VAL A 31 1.39 -7.15 5.34
N ILE A 32 0.05 -7.11 5.28
CA ILE A 32 -0.81 -7.38 6.44
C ILE A 32 -1.11 -8.87 6.67
N ASN A 33 -0.89 -9.71 5.65
CA ASN A 33 -1.09 -11.16 5.74
C ASN A 33 -0.24 -11.88 4.68
N CYS A 34 0.46 -12.94 5.07
CA CYS A 34 1.15 -13.82 4.15
C CYS A 34 1.16 -15.27 4.68
N PRO A 35 1.45 -16.29 3.85
CA PRO A 35 1.46 -17.69 4.28
C PRO A 35 2.35 -17.97 5.51
N LEU A 36 3.46 -17.25 5.66
CA LEU A 36 4.41 -17.42 6.76
C LEU A 36 3.92 -16.89 8.11
N PHE A 37 2.92 -16.02 8.14
CA PHE A 37 2.43 -15.47 9.41
C PHE A 37 1.63 -16.54 10.21
N ASN A 38 1.55 -16.45 11.53
CA ASN A 38 0.62 -17.28 12.31
C ASN A 38 -0.76 -16.60 12.46
N GLU A 39 -0.76 -15.27 12.48
CA GLU A 39 -1.93 -14.39 12.59
C GLU A 39 -1.83 -13.28 11.52
N ARG A 40 -2.94 -12.65 11.14
CA ARG A 40 -2.92 -11.49 10.24
C ARG A 40 -2.93 -10.20 11.03
N ILE A 41 -2.35 -9.16 10.46
CA ILE A 41 -2.41 -7.80 11.00
C ILE A 41 -3.77 -7.20 10.61
N ARG A 42 -4.49 -6.68 11.59
CA ARG A 42 -5.70 -5.87 11.40
C ARG A 42 -5.41 -4.45 11.87
N ILE A 43 -5.39 -3.52 10.93
CA ILE A 43 -5.30 -2.08 11.20
C ILE A 43 -6.60 -1.64 11.88
N LEU A 44 -6.50 -0.98 13.03
CA LEU A 44 -7.62 -0.45 13.80
C LEU A 44 -7.82 1.04 13.58
N GLN A 45 -6.72 1.79 13.54
CA GLN A 45 -6.70 3.23 13.32
C GLN A 45 -5.58 3.59 12.34
N SER A 46 -5.90 4.54 11.47
CA SER A 46 -4.99 5.05 10.46
C SER A 46 -5.46 6.40 9.96
N HIS A 47 -4.54 7.19 9.46
CA HIS A 47 -4.82 8.41 8.73
C HIS A 47 -3.92 8.52 7.49
N THR A 48 -4.22 9.50 6.64
CA THR A 48 -3.42 9.80 5.46
C THR A 48 -2.83 11.18 5.61
N GLU A 49 -1.52 11.29 5.36
CA GLU A 49 -0.82 12.57 5.24
C GLU A 49 -0.51 12.80 3.77
N TRP A 50 -0.78 14.01 3.28
CA TRP A 50 -0.50 14.42 1.92
C TRP A 50 0.36 15.68 1.94
N ASP A 51 1.44 15.69 1.16
CA ASP A 51 2.30 16.85 0.96
C ASP A 51 2.00 17.48 -0.41
N ASP A 52 1.33 18.63 -0.38
CA ASP A 52 0.99 19.39 -1.58
C ASP A 52 2.21 19.93 -2.34
N LYS A 53 3.39 20.06 -1.71
CA LYS A 53 4.59 20.55 -2.39
C LYS A 53 5.23 19.49 -3.25
N THR A 54 5.28 18.25 -2.77
CA THR A 54 5.86 17.11 -3.49
C THR A 54 4.81 16.32 -4.26
N GLN A 55 3.52 16.58 -4.03
CA GLN A 55 2.39 15.82 -4.59
C GLN A 55 2.52 14.33 -4.26
N SER A 56 2.90 14.04 -3.01
CA SER A 56 3.06 12.68 -2.50
C SER A 56 2.33 12.51 -1.18
N GLY A 57 2.06 11.25 -0.81
CA GLY A 57 1.32 10.95 0.42
C GLY A 57 1.78 9.68 1.09
N GLN A 58 1.37 9.54 2.35
CA GLN A 58 1.67 8.41 3.20
C GLN A 58 0.40 7.94 3.89
N PHE A 59 0.29 6.63 4.07
CA PHE A 59 -0.75 6.02 4.88
C PHE A 59 -0.14 5.63 6.23
N ILE A 60 -0.52 6.33 7.28
CA ILE A 60 0.02 6.15 8.63
C ILE A 60 -0.89 5.20 9.39
N VAL A 61 -0.32 4.09 9.89
CA VAL A 61 -1.00 3.14 10.76
C VAL A 61 -0.74 3.55 12.21
N ASP A 62 -1.77 4.10 12.87
CA ASP A 62 -1.67 4.56 14.25
C ASP A 62 -1.84 3.43 15.26
N ASP A 63 -2.70 2.45 14.95
CA ASP A 63 -2.97 1.29 15.81
C ASP A 63 -3.31 0.04 14.98
N ALA A 64 -2.82 -1.12 15.43
CA ALA A 64 -3.06 -2.41 14.80
C ALA A 64 -2.95 -3.57 15.80
N VAL A 65 -3.66 -4.67 15.51
CA VAL A 65 -3.66 -5.89 16.32
C VAL A 65 -3.45 -7.13 15.47
N LEU A 66 -2.95 -8.20 16.09
CA LEU A 66 -2.95 -9.54 15.50
C LEU A 66 -4.32 -10.18 15.69
N VAL A 67 -4.81 -10.85 14.65
CA VAL A 67 -6.04 -11.64 14.70
C VAL A 67 -5.84 -12.96 13.96
N VAL A 68 -6.60 -13.99 14.36
CA VAL A 68 -6.65 -15.27 13.66
C VAL A 68 -6.92 -15.04 12.17
N LYS A 69 -6.16 -15.77 11.34
CA LYS A 69 -6.15 -15.65 9.88
C LYS A 69 -7.49 -15.95 9.23
#